data_AF-A0YIJ5-F1
#
_entry.id   AF-A0YIJ5-F1
#
_cell.length_a   1.000
_cell.length_b   1.000
_cell.length_c   1.000
_cell.angle_alpha   90.00
_cell.angle_beta   90.00
_cell.angle_gamma   90.00
#
_symmetry.space_group_name_H-M   'P 1'
#
loop_
_entity.id
_entity.type
_entity.pdbx_description
1 polymer ?
#
loop_
_entity_poly.entity_id
_entity_poly.type
_entity_poly.pdbx_seq_one_letter_code
_entity_poly.pdbx_strand_id
1 'polypeptide(L)'
;MNDSYIYVITALLPLAACMLVFQPNPFHALVVRGILGAVAALVYAVLGAADVALTEALVGTMLSITLYAVAVRSSLIMRLGVIQEDELISVEADSLPNDKFLPENITEPHLTQLISELTKILSQYYVRLELVPYTNPQALQRALMDKEVHAICAPEYCDQESEVEKNESQFYHTKVRIQRLYEIMQTELASPETILTYVQVLDSEDKHL
;
A
#
# COMPACT_ATOMS: atom_id res chain seq x y z
N MET A 1 13.30 45.79 24.57
CA MET A 1 12.93 44.41 24.95
C MET A 1 13.40 43.52 23.81
N ASN A 2 14.22 42.51 24.08
CA ASN A 2 14.86 41.74 23.01
C ASN A 2 13.81 40.96 22.20
N ASP A 3 13.85 41.10 20.88
CA ASP A 3 13.13 40.29 19.89
C ASP A 3 13.63 38.84 19.81
N SER A 4 14.22 38.34 20.91
CA SER A 4 14.77 36.98 21.05
C SER A 4 13.72 35.92 20.73
N TYR A 5 12.45 36.17 21.05
CA TYR A 5 11.35 35.27 20.76
C TYR A 5 11.14 35.07 19.25
N ILE A 6 11.41 36.07 18.40
CA ILE A 6 11.32 35.96 16.95
C ILE A 6 12.34 34.93 16.45
N TYR A 7 13.59 35.02 16.91
CA TYR A 7 14.63 34.05 16.55
C TYR A 7 14.26 32.63 16.96
N VAL A 8 13.69 32.44 18.17
CA VAL A 8 13.24 31.12 18.64
C VAL A 8 12.12 30.58 17.75
N ILE A 9 11.12 31.39 17.42
CA ILE A 9 9.99 30.99 16.58
C ILE A 9 10.49 30.67 15.15
N THR A 10 11.34 31.50 14.56
CA THR A 10 11.87 31.27 13.22
C THR A 10 12.73 30.00 13.17
N ALA A 11 13.46 29.68 14.25
CA ALA A 11 14.27 28.45 14.34
C ALA A 11 13.43 27.16 14.41
N LEU A 12 12.15 27.23 14.83
CA LEU A 12 11.24 26.08 14.79
C LEU A 12 10.92 25.65 13.36
N LEU A 13 10.99 26.56 12.39
CA LEU A 13 10.64 26.30 11.00
C LEU A 13 11.60 25.31 10.31
N PRO A 14 12.95 25.52 10.29
CA PRO A 14 13.87 24.52 9.76
C PRO A 14 13.87 23.23 10.57
N LEU A 15 13.63 23.30 11.89
CA LEU A 15 13.53 22.09 12.73
C LEU A 15 12.33 21.22 12.32
N ALA A 16 11.14 21.82 12.18
CA ALA A 16 9.95 21.11 11.73
C ALA A 16 10.09 20.61 10.28
N ALA A 17 10.78 21.35 9.42
CA ALA A 17 11.08 20.91 8.05
C ALA A 17 11.99 19.69 8.03
N CYS A 18 13.05 19.65 8.84
CA CYS A 18 13.90 18.49 8.99
C CYS A 18 13.11 17.28 9.51
N MET A 19 12.30 17.47 10.56
CA MET A 19 11.45 16.41 11.11
C MET A 19 10.50 15.83 10.05
N LEU A 20 9.96 16.67 9.17
CA LEU A 20 9.08 16.24 8.08
C LEU A 20 9.82 15.37 7.05
N VAL A 21 10.99 15.81 6.58
CA VAL A 21 11.74 15.12 5.52
C VAL A 21 12.20 13.73 5.97
N PHE A 22 12.53 13.56 7.24
CA PHE A 22 13.00 12.28 7.79
C PHE A 22 11.87 11.38 8.29
N GLN A 23 10.59 11.77 8.16
CA GLN A 23 9.49 10.98 8.68
C GLN A 23 9.15 9.80 7.73
N PRO A 24 9.29 8.54 8.17
CA PRO A 24 9.03 7.38 7.31
C PRO A 24 7.53 7.08 7.16
N ASN A 25 6.72 7.46 8.14
CA ASN A 25 5.28 7.19 8.15
C ASN A 25 4.50 8.37 7.55
N PRO A 26 3.69 8.16 6.48
CA PRO A 26 3.00 9.24 5.77
C PRO A 26 1.96 9.97 6.62
N PHE A 27 1.28 9.28 7.55
CA PHE A 27 0.33 9.93 8.46
C PHE A 27 1.03 10.89 9.42
N HIS A 28 2.16 10.45 9.99
CA HIS A 28 2.95 11.30 10.86
C HIS A 28 3.56 12.47 10.06
N ALA A 29 4.03 12.22 8.84
CA ALA A 29 4.58 13.28 7.98
C ALA A 29 3.53 14.36 7.67
N LEU A 30 2.27 13.95 7.48
CA LEU A 30 1.15 14.86 7.24
C LEU A 30 0.81 15.70 8.49
N VAL A 31 0.87 15.11 9.70
CA VAL A 31 0.74 15.88 10.95
C VAL A 31 1.87 16.90 11.09
N VAL A 32 3.12 16.49 10.88
CA VAL A 32 4.29 17.38 10.94
C VAL A 32 4.20 18.48 9.87
N ARG A 33 3.67 18.18 8.68
CA ARG A 33 3.38 19.19 7.64
C ARG A 33 2.40 20.26 8.13
N GLY A 34 1.36 19.86 8.88
CA GLY A 34 0.45 20.80 9.50
C GLY A 34 1.11 21.68 10.56
N ILE A 35 1.97 21.09 11.40
CA ILE A 35 2.74 21.85 12.40
C ILE A 35 3.68 22.85 11.72
N LEU A 36 4.42 22.42 10.70
CA LEU A 36 5.32 23.27 9.92
C LEU A 36 4.58 24.48 9.33
N GLY A 37 3.41 24.24 8.74
CA GLY A 37 2.57 25.30 8.18
C GLY A 37 2.00 26.24 9.24
N ALA A 38 1.56 25.73 10.39
CA ALA A 38 1.08 26.55 11.50
C ALA A 38 2.19 27.45 12.06
N VAL A 39 3.41 26.91 12.18
CA VAL A 39 4.61 27.69 12.56
C VAL A 39 4.92 28.76 11.50
N ALA A 40 4.81 28.44 10.21
CA ALA A 40 5.02 29.41 9.12
C ALA A 40 3.99 30.56 9.18
N ALA A 41 2.70 30.24 9.35
CA ALA A 41 1.65 31.25 9.52
C ALA A 41 1.89 32.14 10.74
N LEU A 42 2.35 31.56 11.85
CA LEU A 42 2.71 32.30 13.07
C LEU A 42 3.92 33.23 12.84
N VAL A 43 4.96 32.77 12.12
CA VAL A 43 6.09 33.62 11.72
C VAL A 43 5.62 34.82 10.90
N TYR A 44 4.77 34.59 9.89
CA TYR A 44 4.23 35.69 9.07
C TYR A 44 3.41 36.69 9.90
N ALA A 45 2.59 36.21 10.82
CA ALA A 45 1.79 37.06 11.71
C ALA A 45 2.68 37.92 12.63
N VAL A 46 3.73 37.33 13.23
CA VAL A 46 4.66 38.05 14.10
C VAL A 46 5.47 39.10 13.33
N LEU A 47 5.78 38.85 12.05
CA LEU A 47 6.46 39.80 11.17
C LEU A 47 5.53 40.90 10.61
N GLY A 48 4.24 40.90 10.97
CA GLY A 48 3.27 41.92 10.55
C GLY A 48 2.62 41.65 9.19
N ALA A 49 2.86 40.48 8.58
CA ALA A 49 2.27 40.07 7.31
C ALA A 49 0.96 39.29 7.54
N ALA A 50 -0.07 39.97 8.03
CA ALA A 50 -1.34 39.33 8.42
C ALA A 50 -2.05 38.62 7.25
N ASP A 51 -2.11 39.25 6.07
CA ASP A 51 -2.75 38.65 4.90
C ASP A 51 -2.02 37.39 4.43
N VAL A 52 -0.68 37.42 4.45
CA VAL A 52 0.15 36.26 4.10
C VAL A 52 -0.06 35.13 5.12
N ALA A 53 -0.08 35.45 6.42
CA ALA A 53 -0.34 34.48 7.48
C ALA A 53 -1.69 33.77 7.31
N LEU A 54 -2.74 34.52 6.97
CA LEU A 54 -4.07 33.96 6.72
C LEU A 54 -4.07 33.02 5.50
N THR A 55 -3.41 33.41 4.41
CA THR A 55 -3.33 32.57 3.20
C THR A 55 -2.47 31.32 3.41
N GLU A 56 -1.40 31.42 4.20
CA GLU A 56 -0.60 30.25 4.59
C GLU A 56 -1.47 29.29 5.42
N ALA A 57 -2.16 29.78 6.44
CA ALA A 57 -3.03 28.94 7.26
C ALA A 57 -4.13 28.25 6.42
N LEU A 58 -4.83 28.99 5.57
CA LEU A 58 -5.97 28.44 4.82
C LEU A 58 -5.54 27.60 3.61
N VAL A 59 -4.75 28.18 2.70
CA VAL A 59 -4.39 27.55 1.44
C VAL A 59 -3.12 26.71 1.60
N GLY A 60 -2.11 27.26 2.28
CA GLY A 60 -0.82 26.60 2.49
C GLY A 60 -0.92 25.36 3.39
N THR A 61 -1.71 25.42 4.46
CA THR A 61 -1.84 24.32 5.43
C THR A 61 -3.14 23.54 5.28
N MET A 62 -4.31 24.15 5.46
CA MET A 62 -5.58 23.42 5.57
C MET A 62 -5.96 22.72 4.26
N LEU A 63 -5.90 23.44 3.13
CA LEU A 63 -6.20 22.84 1.82
C LEU A 63 -5.15 21.79 1.45
N SER A 64 -3.86 22.12 1.59
CA SER A 64 -2.76 21.20 1.28
C SER A 64 -2.85 19.90 2.08
N ILE A 65 -3.04 19.97 3.39
CA ILE A 65 -3.23 18.82 4.27
C ILE A 65 -4.43 17.99 3.83
N THR A 66 -5.54 18.63 3.48
CA THR A 66 -6.75 17.93 3.04
C THR A 66 -6.48 17.13 1.77
N LEU A 67 -5.84 17.75 0.78
CA LEU A 67 -5.46 17.08 -0.47
C LEU A 67 -4.47 15.94 -0.24
N TYR A 68 -3.47 16.16 0.61
CA TYR A 68 -2.52 15.10 0.98
C TYR A 68 -3.20 13.96 1.74
N ALA A 69 -4.16 14.24 2.61
CA ALA A 69 -4.90 13.21 3.33
C ALA A 69 -5.71 12.34 2.36
N VAL A 70 -6.37 12.96 1.38
CA VAL A 70 -7.08 12.25 0.30
C VAL A 70 -6.09 11.41 -0.52
N ALA A 71 -4.96 11.98 -0.92
CA ALA A 71 -3.96 11.30 -1.72
C ALA A 71 -3.32 10.10 -0.99
N VAL A 72 -2.97 10.27 0.30
CA VAL A 72 -2.44 9.17 1.14
C VAL A 72 -3.47 8.06 1.26
N ARG A 73 -4.73 8.42 1.52
CA ARG A 73 -5.82 7.44 1.62
C ARG A 73 -6.05 6.69 0.30
N SER A 74 -5.94 7.34 -0.85
CA SER A 74 -6.13 6.70 -2.15
C SER A 74 -4.92 5.89 -2.64
N SER A 75 -3.71 6.20 -2.14
CA SER A 75 -2.46 5.57 -2.61
C SER A 75 -2.04 4.33 -1.80
N LEU A 76 -2.59 4.13 -0.60
CA LEU A 76 -2.26 3.00 0.28
C LEU A 76 -3.09 1.74 -0.03
N ILE A 77 -3.14 1.34 -1.31
CA ILE A 77 -3.85 0.14 -1.77
C ILE A 77 -2.87 -0.79 -2.49
N MET A 78 -2.73 -2.00 -1.97
CA MET A 78 -2.03 -3.10 -2.62
C MET A 78 -3.03 -3.96 -3.39
N ARG A 79 -3.01 -3.81 -4.71
CA ARG A 79 -3.63 -4.75 -5.65
C ARG A 79 -2.90 -6.08 -5.75
N LEU A 80 -3.58 -7.17 -5.39
CA LEU A 80 -3.13 -8.55 -5.51
C LEU A 80 -3.94 -9.24 -6.61
N GLY A 81 -3.25 -9.68 -7.66
CA GLY A 81 -3.86 -10.49 -8.72
C GLY A 81 -3.97 -11.96 -8.29
N VAL A 82 -5.13 -12.58 -8.52
CA VAL A 82 -5.38 -14.00 -8.21
C VAL A 82 -5.99 -14.68 -9.44
N ILE A 83 -5.66 -15.94 -9.69
CA ILE A 83 -6.29 -16.74 -10.76
C ILE A 83 -7.70 -17.16 -10.30
N GLN A 84 -8.70 -16.87 -11.12
CA GLN A 84 -10.05 -17.41 -10.94
C GLN A 84 -10.13 -18.76 -11.65
N GLU A 85 -10.32 -19.83 -10.90
CA GLU A 85 -10.63 -21.14 -11.47
C GLU A 85 -12.13 -21.17 -11.82
N ASP A 86 -12.43 -21.18 -13.12
CA ASP A 86 -13.78 -21.36 -13.63
C ASP A 86 -14.18 -22.84 -13.49
N GLU A 87 -14.58 -23.28 -12.28
CA GLU A 87 -15.38 -24.49 -12.16
C GLU A 87 -16.88 -24.14 -12.24
N LEU A 88 -17.42 -24.37 -13.44
CA LEU A 88 -18.84 -24.50 -13.72
C LEU A 88 -19.52 -25.38 -12.65
N ILE A 89 -20.39 -24.82 -11.80
CA ILE A 89 -21.68 -25.41 -11.38
C ILE A 89 -22.59 -24.30 -10.81
N SER A 90 -23.75 -24.17 -11.44
CA SER A 90 -24.93 -23.46 -10.95
C SER A 90 -25.53 -24.14 -9.71
N VAL A 91 -25.71 -23.43 -8.58
CA VAL A 91 -26.88 -23.61 -7.67
C VAL A 91 -27.17 -22.28 -6.95
N GLU A 92 -28.45 -21.97 -6.86
CA GLU A 92 -29.07 -20.74 -6.33
C GLU A 92 -29.06 -20.63 -4.79
N ALA A 93 -29.10 -19.36 -4.35
CA ALA A 93 -29.91 -18.78 -3.28
C ALA A 93 -29.45 -18.76 -1.80
N ASP A 94 -29.46 -17.51 -1.30
CA ASP A 94 -29.90 -17.02 0.01
C ASP A 94 -28.94 -17.10 1.22
N SER A 95 -28.20 -16.02 1.49
CA SER A 95 -28.56 -14.99 2.49
C SER A 95 -27.37 -14.09 2.89
N LEU A 96 -27.55 -12.76 2.74
CA LEU A 96 -26.67 -11.66 3.17
C LEU A 96 -26.52 -11.60 4.71
N PRO A 97 -25.46 -10.98 5.32
CA PRO A 97 -25.01 -9.63 4.96
C PRO A 97 -23.49 -9.35 4.98
N ASN A 98 -23.05 -8.74 3.86
CA ASN A 98 -22.25 -7.50 3.85
C ASN A 98 -20.81 -7.54 4.40
N ASP A 99 -19.93 -8.33 3.77
CA ASP A 99 -18.49 -8.02 3.69
C ASP A 99 -17.99 -8.27 2.26
N LYS A 100 -18.00 -7.18 1.47
CA LYS A 100 -17.85 -7.19 0.01
C LYS A 100 -16.37 -7.25 -0.43
N PHE A 101 -15.57 -8.14 0.16
CA PHE A 101 -14.13 -8.26 -0.15
C PHE A 101 -13.63 -9.67 -0.45
N LEU A 102 -14.49 -10.69 -0.41
CA LEU A 102 -14.14 -12.02 -0.86
C LEU A 102 -15.06 -12.41 -2.02
N PRO A 103 -14.53 -12.77 -3.21
CA PRO A 103 -15.35 -13.48 -4.18
C PRO A 103 -15.81 -14.77 -3.51
N GLU A 104 -17.13 -14.99 -3.46
CA GLU A 104 -17.81 -16.18 -2.88
C GLU A 104 -17.41 -17.52 -3.52
N ASN A 105 -16.39 -17.56 -4.37
CA ASN A 105 -16.04 -18.69 -5.24
C ASN A 105 -14.56 -19.11 -5.17
N ILE A 106 -13.80 -18.72 -4.14
CA ILE A 106 -12.45 -19.26 -3.90
C ILE A 106 -12.57 -20.42 -2.88
N THR A 107 -12.70 -21.64 -3.37
CA THR A 107 -12.93 -22.85 -2.57
C THR A 107 -11.63 -23.44 -1.98
N GLU A 108 -10.48 -22.81 -2.16
CA GLU A 108 -9.21 -23.29 -1.60
C GLU A 108 -8.96 -22.73 -0.17
N PRO A 109 -8.98 -23.58 0.89
CA PRO A 109 -8.80 -23.14 2.27
C PRO A 109 -7.43 -22.51 2.53
N HIS A 110 -6.41 -22.88 1.76
CA HIS A 110 -5.06 -22.36 1.92
C HIS A 110 -4.91 -20.93 1.35
N LEU A 111 -5.55 -20.62 0.22
CA LEU A 111 -5.58 -19.28 -0.36
C LEU A 111 -6.33 -18.28 0.55
N THR A 112 -7.47 -18.69 1.10
CA THR A 112 -8.24 -17.85 2.03
C THR A 112 -7.46 -17.56 3.32
N GLN A 113 -6.71 -18.54 3.84
CA GLN A 113 -5.81 -18.34 4.97
C GLN A 113 -4.69 -17.35 4.61
N LEU A 114 -4.03 -17.51 3.47
CA LEU A 114 -2.98 -16.59 2.99
C LEU A 114 -3.49 -15.15 2.85
N ILE A 115 -4.67 -14.96 2.24
CA ILE A 115 -5.31 -13.63 2.13
C ILE A 115 -5.58 -13.04 3.52
N SER A 116 -6.07 -13.84 4.46
CA SER A 116 -6.38 -13.37 5.81
C SER A 116 -5.10 -12.92 6.55
N GLU A 117 -4.01 -13.66 6.39
CA GLU A 117 -2.69 -13.31 6.96
C GLU A 117 -2.13 -12.05 6.31
N LEU A 118 -2.16 -11.95 4.97
CA LEU A 118 -1.72 -10.76 4.24
C LEU A 118 -2.56 -9.53 4.62
N THR A 119 -3.87 -9.66 4.71
CA THR A 119 -4.76 -8.57 5.13
C THR A 119 -4.41 -8.09 6.53
N LYS A 120 -4.14 -9.02 7.45
CA LYS A 120 -3.72 -8.71 8.81
C LYS A 120 -2.37 -7.98 8.84
N ILE A 121 -1.37 -8.46 8.10
CA ILE A 121 -0.04 -7.85 8.03
C ILE A 121 -0.15 -6.45 7.42
N LEU A 122 -0.77 -6.31 6.25
CA LEU A 122 -0.90 -5.04 5.54
C LEU A 122 -1.69 -3.99 6.34
N SER A 123 -2.70 -4.42 7.12
CA SER A 123 -3.47 -3.53 7.97
C SER A 123 -2.61 -2.84 9.06
N GLN A 124 -1.55 -3.49 9.55
CA GLN A 124 -0.60 -2.89 10.51
C GLN A 124 0.19 -1.74 9.88
N TYR A 125 0.40 -1.79 8.56
CA TYR A 125 1.10 -0.78 7.78
C TYR A 125 0.15 0.20 7.09
N TYR A 126 -1.15 0.20 7.46
CA TYR A 126 -2.20 1.04 6.86
C TYR A 126 -2.41 0.82 5.36
N VAL A 127 -1.97 -0.31 4.82
CA VAL A 127 -2.16 -0.70 3.42
C VAL A 127 -3.42 -1.56 3.31
N ARG A 128 -4.30 -1.23 2.37
CA ARG A 128 -5.49 -2.04 2.05
C ARG A 128 -5.17 -3.05 0.96
N LEU A 129 -5.62 -4.29 1.13
CA LEU A 129 -5.54 -5.32 0.10
C LEU A 129 -6.77 -5.21 -0.83
N GLU A 130 -6.53 -5.13 -2.14
CA GLU A 130 -7.57 -5.19 -3.17
C GLU A 130 -7.30 -6.42 -4.05
N LEU A 131 -8.24 -7.35 -4.13
CA LEU A 131 -8.10 -8.55 -4.95
C LEU A 131 -8.61 -8.28 -6.37
N VAL A 132 -7.80 -8.64 -7.36
CA VAL A 132 -8.14 -8.51 -8.78
C VAL A 132 -8.13 -9.91 -9.42
N PRO A 133 -9.29 -10.50 -9.74
CA PRO A 133 -9.34 -11.82 -10.35
C PRO A 133 -8.96 -11.77 -11.84
N TYR A 134 -8.19 -12.76 -12.29
CA TYR A 134 -7.83 -12.95 -13.70
C TYR A 134 -8.15 -14.39 -14.12
N THR A 135 -8.69 -14.56 -15.33
CA THR A 135 -9.08 -15.87 -15.88
C THR A 135 -7.92 -16.63 -16.56
N ASN A 136 -6.82 -15.94 -16.87
CA ASN A 136 -5.69 -16.52 -17.60
C ASN A 136 -4.37 -16.20 -16.89
N PRO A 137 -3.51 -17.21 -16.60
CA PRO A 137 -2.19 -16.97 -16.01
C PRO A 137 -1.31 -16.03 -16.85
N GLN A 138 -1.46 -16.02 -18.18
CA GLN A 138 -0.75 -15.08 -19.05
C GLN A 138 -1.23 -13.63 -18.85
N ALA A 139 -2.55 -13.44 -18.66
CA ALA A 139 -3.12 -12.13 -18.38
C ALA A 139 -2.69 -11.63 -17.00
N LEU A 140 -2.64 -12.52 -16.00
CA LEU A 140 -2.15 -12.22 -14.66
C LEU A 140 -0.66 -11.80 -14.67
N GLN A 141 0.18 -12.55 -15.37
CA GLN A 141 1.60 -12.22 -15.51
C GLN A 141 1.78 -10.90 -16.29
N ARG A 142 0.95 -10.65 -17.30
CA ARG A 142 0.96 -9.39 -18.06
C ARG A 142 0.55 -8.21 -17.18
N ALA A 143 -0.48 -8.34 -16.36
CA ALA A 143 -0.91 -7.31 -15.41
C ALA A 143 0.19 -6.92 -14.41
N LEU A 144 1.04 -7.89 -14.01
CA LEU A 144 2.21 -7.61 -13.17
C LEU A 144 3.28 -6.80 -13.93
N MET A 145 3.50 -7.10 -15.22
CA MET A 145 4.46 -6.37 -16.07
C MET A 145 3.96 -4.97 -16.42
N ASP A 146 2.68 -4.83 -16.76
CA ASP A 146 2.02 -3.59 -17.13
C ASP A 146 1.70 -2.70 -15.89
N LYS A 147 2.14 -3.12 -14.69
CA LYS A 147 2.00 -2.42 -13.40
C LYS A 147 0.55 -2.21 -12.94
N GLU A 148 -0.41 -2.99 -13.44
CA GLU A 148 -1.81 -2.94 -13.02
C GLU A 148 -2.03 -3.53 -11.62
N VAL A 149 -1.23 -4.53 -11.26
CA VAL A 149 -1.20 -5.19 -9.94
C VAL A 149 0.19 -5.06 -9.30
N HIS A 150 0.23 -5.08 -7.97
CA HIS A 150 1.49 -4.94 -7.21
C HIS A 150 2.12 -6.28 -6.86
N ALA A 151 1.28 -7.31 -6.75
CA ALA A 151 1.68 -8.69 -6.55
C ALA A 151 0.70 -9.62 -7.24
N ILE A 152 1.13 -10.85 -7.50
CA ILE A 152 0.27 -11.93 -7.98
C ILE A 152 0.47 -13.17 -7.09
N CYS A 153 -0.61 -13.91 -6.86
CA CYS A 153 -0.59 -15.21 -6.22
C CYS A 153 -1.12 -16.24 -7.22
N ALA A 154 -0.32 -17.26 -7.51
CA ALA A 154 -0.72 -18.37 -8.37
C ALA A 154 -0.28 -19.69 -7.72
N PRO A 155 -1.11 -20.75 -7.77
CA PRO A 155 -0.67 -22.09 -7.38
C PRO A 155 0.42 -22.56 -8.34
N GLU A 156 1.51 -23.10 -7.80
CA GLU A 156 2.53 -23.77 -8.58
C GLU A 156 2.28 -25.27 -8.47
N TYR A 157 1.66 -25.86 -9.50
CA TYR A 157 1.55 -27.31 -9.58
C TYR A 157 2.95 -27.87 -9.85
N CYS A 158 3.51 -28.57 -8.86
CA CYS A 158 4.70 -29.38 -9.09
C CYS A 158 4.31 -30.56 -10.00
N ASP A 159 4.57 -30.45 -11.30
CA ASP A 159 4.65 -31.59 -12.20
C ASP A 159 5.88 -32.41 -11.83
N GLN A 160 5.76 -33.25 -10.81
CA GLN A 160 6.64 -34.39 -10.62
C GLN A 160 5.81 -35.66 -10.77
N GLU A 161 5.91 -36.28 -11.96
CA GLU A 161 5.61 -37.69 -12.16
C GLU A 161 6.43 -38.52 -11.16
N SER A 162 5.89 -38.75 -9.97
CA SER A 162 6.36 -39.75 -9.02
C SER A 162 5.23 -40.10 -8.07
N GLU A 163 4.58 -41.23 -8.35
CA GLU A 163 3.56 -41.86 -7.51
C GLU A 163 4.13 -42.24 -6.14
N VAL A 164 4.23 -41.31 -5.17
CA VAL A 164 4.30 -41.68 -3.75
C VAL A 164 3.68 -40.58 -2.88
N GLU A 165 2.56 -40.94 -2.25
CA GLU A 165 1.95 -40.37 -1.04
C GLU A 165 1.44 -38.92 -1.06
N LYS A 166 0.10 -38.84 -1.08
CA LYS A 166 -0.74 -37.68 -0.76
C LYS A 166 -0.32 -36.97 0.53
N ASN A 167 0.43 -35.90 0.37
CA ASN A 167 0.36 -34.69 1.20
C ASN A 167 0.53 -33.52 0.23
N GLU A 168 -0.55 -33.19 -0.49
CA GLU A 168 -0.63 -32.08 -1.44
C GLU A 168 -0.50 -30.75 -0.68
N SER A 169 0.72 -30.40 -0.32
CA SER A 169 1.06 -29.03 0.07
C SER A 169 1.11 -28.22 -1.23
N GLN A 170 -0.04 -27.68 -1.64
CA GLN A 170 -0.11 -26.72 -2.73
C GLN A 170 0.73 -25.50 -2.34
N PHE A 171 1.92 -25.38 -2.94
CA PHE A 171 2.77 -24.23 -2.74
C PHE A 171 2.22 -23.06 -3.58
N TYR A 172 1.93 -21.95 -2.91
CA TYR A 172 1.55 -20.71 -3.62
C TYR A 172 2.80 -19.90 -3.89
N HIS A 173 3.01 -19.57 -5.16
CA HIS A 173 4.11 -18.71 -5.56
C HIS A 173 3.61 -17.26 -5.64
N THR A 174 4.02 -16.45 -4.66
CA THR A 174 3.67 -15.03 -4.61
C THR A 174 4.79 -14.19 -5.23
N LYS A 175 4.51 -13.54 -6.36
CA LYS A 175 5.45 -12.60 -7.01
C LYS A 175 5.11 -11.18 -6.60
N VAL A 176 6.07 -10.44 -6.05
CA VAL A 176 5.89 -9.06 -5.59
C VAL A 176 6.84 -8.13 -6.34
N ARG A 177 6.32 -7.05 -6.90
CA ARG A 177 7.12 -6.05 -7.65
C ARG A 177 7.73 -4.97 -6.75
N ILE A 178 7.02 -4.59 -5.69
CA ILE A 178 7.46 -3.50 -4.80
C ILE A 178 8.40 -4.07 -3.74
N GLN A 179 9.66 -3.61 -3.73
CA GLN A 179 10.68 -4.08 -2.77
C GLN A 179 10.22 -3.91 -1.32
N ARG A 180 9.64 -2.76 -0.97
CA ARG A 180 9.15 -2.52 0.40
C ARG A 180 8.05 -3.51 0.83
N LEU A 181 7.16 -3.89 -0.09
CA LEU A 181 6.12 -4.90 0.19
C LEU A 181 6.75 -6.29 0.30
N TYR A 182 7.73 -6.61 -0.54
CA TYR A 182 8.50 -7.84 -0.46
C TYR A 182 9.18 -7.98 0.91
N GLU A 183 9.87 -6.94 1.39
CA GLU A 183 10.53 -6.94 2.70
C GLU A 183 9.54 -7.13 3.86
N ILE A 184 8.39 -6.44 3.82
CA ILE A 184 7.33 -6.58 4.83
C ILE A 184 6.79 -8.02 4.84
N MET A 185 6.47 -8.56 3.66
CA MET A 185 5.94 -9.91 3.55
C MET A 185 7.00 -10.96 3.93
N GLN A 186 8.26 -10.79 3.54
CA GLN A 186 9.33 -11.71 3.94
C GLN A 186 9.56 -11.73 5.45
N THR A 187 9.38 -10.60 6.13
CA THR A 187 9.61 -10.49 7.57
C THR A 187 8.46 -11.08 8.39
N GLU A 188 7.22 -10.89 7.93
CA GLU A 188 6.00 -11.18 8.71
C GLU A 188 5.25 -12.43 8.24
N LEU A 189 5.48 -12.91 7.01
CA LEU A 189 4.84 -14.12 6.47
C LEU A 189 5.72 -15.33 6.84
N ALA A 190 5.36 -15.97 7.95
CA ALA A 190 6.08 -17.13 8.51
C ALA A 190 5.59 -18.48 7.95
N SER A 191 4.83 -18.50 6.86
CA SER A 191 4.29 -19.74 6.28
C SER A 191 5.36 -20.42 5.40
N PRO A 192 5.78 -21.66 5.71
CA PRO A 192 6.74 -22.41 4.89
C PRO A 192 6.17 -22.85 3.54
N GLU A 193 4.87 -22.65 3.30
CA GLU A 193 4.12 -23.10 2.11
C GLU A 193 3.97 -21.99 1.05
N THR A 194 4.53 -20.79 1.28
CA THR A 194 4.49 -19.69 0.29
C THR A 194 5.89 -19.35 -0.21
N ILE A 195 6.13 -19.54 -1.51
CA ILE A 195 7.39 -19.14 -2.16
C ILE A 195 7.25 -17.68 -2.59
N LEU A 196 8.05 -16.80 -1.98
CA LEU A 196 7.97 -15.36 -2.21
C LEU A 196 9.13 -14.88 -3.09
N THR A 197 8.80 -14.43 -4.29
CA THR A 197 9.79 -14.02 -5.30
C THR A 197 9.65 -12.53 -5.62
N TYR A 198 10.75 -11.81 -5.47
CA TYR A 198 10.85 -10.42 -5.91
C TYR A 198 11.03 -10.38 -7.43
N VAL A 199 10.15 -9.65 -8.11
CA VAL A 199 10.26 -9.44 -9.57
C VAL A 199 10.63 -8.00 -9.83
N GLN A 200 11.88 -7.78 -10.24
CA GLN A 200 12.32 -6.48 -10.74
C GLN A 200 11.82 -6.33 -12.19
N VAL A 201 10.71 -5.63 -12.36
CA VAL A 201 10.26 -5.19 -13.70
C VAL A 201 11.23 -4.09 -14.13
N LEU A 202 12.10 -4.36 -15.09
CA LEU A 202 12.91 -3.33 -15.73
C LEU A 202 11.98 -2.39 -16.50
N ASP A 203 12.00 -1.10 -16.15
CA ASP A 203 11.31 -0.07 -16.92
C ASP A 203 11.88 -0.04 -18.33
N SER A 204 11.10 -0.46 -19.33
CA SER A 204 11.46 -0.27 -20.74
C SER A 204 11.13 1.16 -21.22
N GLU A 205 11.19 2.16 -20.34
CA GLU A 205 10.96 3.57 -20.69
C GLU A 205 12.25 4.39 -20.84
N ASP A 206 13.44 3.82 -20.59
CA ASP A 206 14.74 4.50 -20.79
C ASP A 206 15.36 4.24 -22.17
N LYS A 207 14.55 4.32 -23.23
CA LYS A 207 15.03 4.49 -24.60
C LYS A 207 14.13 5.47 -25.34
N HIS A 208 14.26 6.75 -25.03
CA HIS A 208 14.25 7.88 -25.95
C HIS A 208 14.10 9.18 -25.14
N LEU A 209 15.23 9.84 -24.84
CA LEU A 209 15.48 11.29 -25.06
C LEU A 209 16.85 11.69 -24.49
#